data_AF-A0A924ZPA5-F1
#
_entry.id   AF-A0A924ZPA5-F1
#
_cell.length_a   1.000
_cell.length_b   1.000
_cell.length_c   1.000
_cell.angle_alpha   90.00
_cell.angle_beta   90.00
_cell.angle_gamma   90.00
#
_symmetry.space_group_name_H-M   'P 1'
#
loop_
_entity.id
_entity.type
_entity.pdbx_description
1 polymer ?
#
loop_
_entity_poly.entity_id
_entity_poly.type
_entity_poly.pdbx_seq_one_letter_code
_entity_poly.pdbx_strand_id
1 'polypeptide(L)'
;MIVGIDEVGRGAWAGPLCVAAAGLGGVQIDGLTDSKKLSKKKRDHFARLIKQQAPLIGIGWVSAAVIDRIGMSEALKLASRRAFAQIDTPAVTQIIIDGTIMLLDDPRATTMKQADLLVPSVSAASIVAKVARDTYMEQISQVFPDHKFAGHVGYGTAAHHTMIKDFGTTPIHRMSFAPMKTMTVVKKPIVETDGHKAELAASAYLVDKGYTIVDHNWKTRWCEIDIIAQKAGVVHFVEVKYRKKDTWGNGLDAITVTKLRQMKFAAELWLSSHAYKEAMLSTASLSGDDYHVDLYLENVL
;
A
#
# COMPACT_ATOMS: atom_id res chain seq x y z
N MET A 1 -25.00 -23.89 -6.98
CA MET A 1 -24.75 -22.63 -7.70
C MET A 1 -23.34 -22.63 -8.26
N ILE A 2 -23.15 -22.07 -9.46
CA ILE A 2 -21.83 -21.86 -10.04
C ILE A 2 -21.24 -20.55 -9.50
N VAL A 3 -19.99 -20.59 -9.06
CA VAL A 3 -19.17 -19.41 -8.71
C VAL A 3 -18.09 -19.25 -9.78
N GLY A 4 -17.90 -18.02 -10.26
CA GLY A 4 -16.79 -17.66 -11.15
C GLY A 4 -15.68 -16.96 -10.39
N ILE A 5 -14.43 -17.16 -10.81
CA ILE A 5 -13.23 -16.51 -10.25
C ILE A 5 -12.40 -15.91 -11.38
N ASP A 6 -11.97 -14.66 -11.23
CA ASP A 6 -11.06 -13.98 -12.16
C ASP A 6 -10.13 -13.00 -11.40
N GLU A 7 -8.95 -12.72 -11.97
CA GLU A 7 -7.94 -11.82 -11.42
C GLU A 7 -7.75 -10.52 -12.21
N VAL A 8 -7.30 -9.48 -11.51
CA VAL A 8 -6.83 -8.24 -12.12
C VAL A 8 -5.52 -7.79 -11.48
N GLY A 9 -4.61 -7.29 -12.32
CA GLY A 9 -3.36 -6.69 -11.88
C GLY A 9 -2.18 -7.65 -11.82
N ARG A 10 -2.28 -8.86 -12.40
CA ARG A 10 -1.18 -9.81 -12.49
C ARG A 10 0.09 -9.20 -13.10
N GLY A 11 -0.04 -8.49 -14.22
CA GLY A 11 1.09 -7.86 -14.93
C GLY A 11 1.47 -6.44 -14.48
N ALA A 12 0.82 -5.89 -13.45
CA ALA A 12 1.11 -4.53 -13.00
C ALA A 12 2.47 -4.46 -12.29
N TRP A 13 3.21 -3.38 -12.49
CA TRP A 13 4.45 -3.08 -11.76
C TRP A 13 4.19 -2.50 -10.37
N ALA A 14 3.01 -1.92 -10.15
CA ALA A 14 2.61 -1.35 -8.87
C ALA A 14 1.18 -1.70 -8.48
N GLY A 15 0.93 -1.66 -7.17
CA GLY A 15 -0.35 -1.96 -6.53
C GLY A 15 -0.57 -3.46 -6.28
N PRO A 16 -1.65 -3.80 -5.55
CA PRO A 16 -1.96 -5.17 -5.20
C PRO A 16 -2.42 -6.00 -6.41
N LEU A 17 -2.35 -7.30 -6.24
CA LEU A 17 -3.13 -8.27 -7.01
C LEU A 17 -4.54 -8.34 -6.39
N CYS A 18 -5.56 -8.34 -7.24
CA CYS A 18 -6.96 -8.47 -6.85
C CYS A 18 -7.54 -9.71 -7.54
N VAL A 19 -8.24 -10.56 -6.79
CA VAL A 19 -9.06 -11.66 -7.31
C VAL A 19 -10.46 -11.46 -6.76
N ALA A 20 -11.47 -11.64 -7.60
CA ALA A 20 -12.85 -11.70 -7.14
C ALA A 20 -13.44 -13.09 -7.39
N ALA A 21 -14.39 -13.46 -6.54
CA ALA A 21 -15.24 -14.63 -6.70
C ALA A 21 -16.69 -14.16 -6.66
N ALA A 22 -17.51 -14.58 -7.63
CA ALA A 22 -18.91 -14.15 -7.73
C ALA A 22 -19.82 -15.33 -8.08
N GLY A 23 -20.97 -15.42 -7.41
CA GLY A 23 -22.04 -16.37 -7.72
C GLY A 23 -23.36 -15.63 -7.92
N LEU A 24 -23.99 -15.81 -9.09
CA LEU A 24 -25.21 -15.07 -9.46
C LEU A 24 -26.52 -15.73 -9.00
N GLY A 25 -26.51 -17.02 -8.69
CA GLY A 25 -27.69 -17.70 -8.11
C GLY A 25 -28.96 -17.64 -8.93
N GLY A 26 -28.85 -17.59 -10.27
CA GLY A 26 -29.99 -17.49 -11.18
C GLY A 26 -30.32 -16.06 -11.62
N VAL A 27 -29.74 -15.04 -10.97
CA VAL A 27 -29.83 -13.65 -11.42
C VAL A 27 -29.26 -13.51 -12.83
N GLN A 28 -30.06 -12.92 -13.72
CA GLN A 28 -29.64 -12.59 -15.08
C GLN A 28 -29.28 -11.10 -15.13
N ILE A 29 -28.07 -10.81 -15.57
CA ILE A 29 -27.60 -9.44 -15.81
C ILE A 29 -27.21 -9.37 -17.29
N ASP A 30 -28.06 -8.76 -18.10
CA ASP A 30 -27.86 -8.69 -19.54
C ASP A 30 -26.65 -7.80 -19.89
N GLY A 31 -25.83 -8.27 -20.84
CA GLY A 31 -24.67 -7.53 -21.33
C GLY A 31 -23.38 -7.74 -20.53
N LEU A 32 -23.36 -8.68 -19.57
CA LEU A 32 -22.12 -9.19 -19.00
C LEU A 32 -21.22 -9.79 -20.11
N THR A 33 -19.95 -9.39 -20.11
CA THR A 33 -18.92 -9.85 -21.05
C THR A 33 -17.54 -9.58 -20.45
N ASP A 34 -16.47 -9.78 -21.23
CA ASP A 34 -15.10 -9.42 -20.84
C ASP A 34 -15.04 -7.95 -20.39
N SER A 35 -14.56 -7.76 -19.15
CA SER A 35 -14.49 -6.44 -18.51
C SER A 35 -13.65 -5.44 -19.32
N LYS A 36 -12.68 -5.90 -20.11
CA LYS A 36 -11.81 -5.07 -20.97
C LYS A 36 -12.55 -4.52 -22.18
N LYS A 37 -13.61 -5.20 -22.65
CA LYS A 37 -14.46 -4.72 -23.77
C LYS A 37 -15.46 -3.65 -23.35
N LEU A 38 -15.65 -3.47 -22.04
CA LEU A 38 -16.55 -2.47 -21.48
C LEU A 38 -15.84 -1.13 -21.24
N SER A 39 -16.56 -0.03 -21.45
CA SER A 39 -16.08 1.29 -21.00
C SER A 39 -16.09 1.38 -19.48
N LYS A 40 -15.30 2.29 -18.88
CA LYS A 40 -15.30 2.51 -17.42
C LYS A 40 -16.70 2.74 -16.87
N LYS A 41 -17.48 3.63 -17.50
CA LYS A 41 -18.87 3.93 -17.11
C LYS A 41 -19.77 2.67 -17.12
N LYS A 42 -19.62 1.80 -18.14
CA LYS A 42 -20.38 0.54 -18.21
C LYS A 42 -19.92 -0.44 -17.13
N ARG A 43 -18.61 -0.58 -16.89
CA ARG A 43 -18.08 -1.42 -15.79
C ARG A 43 -18.61 -0.97 -14.43
N ASP A 44 -18.58 0.33 -14.14
CA ASP A 44 -19.07 0.87 -12.87
C ASP A 44 -20.59 0.67 -12.69
N HIS A 45 -21.35 0.70 -13.79
CA HIS A 45 -22.77 0.36 -13.78
C HIS A 45 -22.98 -1.13 -13.47
N PHE A 46 -22.31 -2.04 -14.18
CA PHE A 46 -22.44 -3.48 -13.93
C PHE A 46 -21.92 -3.88 -12.55
N ALA A 47 -20.81 -3.33 -12.08
CA ALA A 47 -20.30 -3.60 -10.73
C ALA A 47 -21.32 -3.22 -9.65
N ARG A 48 -22.07 -2.11 -9.83
CA ARG A 48 -23.18 -1.76 -8.93
C ARG A 48 -24.33 -2.75 -9.00
N LEU A 49 -24.75 -3.17 -10.21
CA LEU A 49 -25.81 -4.16 -10.37
C LEU A 49 -25.43 -5.51 -9.76
N ILE A 50 -24.22 -6.00 -10.04
CA ILE A 50 -23.68 -7.23 -9.45
C ILE A 50 -23.69 -7.11 -7.93
N LYS A 51 -23.18 -6.01 -7.36
CA LYS A 51 -23.18 -5.79 -5.91
C LYS A 51 -24.58 -5.79 -5.28
N GLN A 52 -25.58 -5.33 -6.00
CA GLN A 52 -26.96 -5.26 -5.52
C GLN A 52 -27.71 -6.58 -5.64
N GLN A 53 -27.40 -7.39 -6.67
CA GLN A 53 -28.24 -8.54 -7.04
C GLN A 53 -27.55 -9.88 -6.82
N ALA A 54 -26.22 -9.97 -6.97
CA ALA A 54 -25.51 -11.23 -6.83
C ALA A 54 -25.50 -11.67 -5.35
N PRO A 55 -25.95 -12.90 -5.03
CA PRO A 55 -26.00 -13.38 -3.66
C PRO A 55 -24.62 -13.62 -3.05
N LEU A 56 -23.59 -13.88 -3.86
CA LEU A 56 -22.25 -14.19 -3.40
C LEU A 56 -21.22 -13.32 -4.12
N ILE A 57 -20.48 -12.52 -3.36
CA ILE A 57 -19.31 -11.77 -3.84
C ILE A 57 -18.22 -11.82 -2.77
N GLY A 58 -17.03 -12.27 -3.14
CA GLY A 58 -15.83 -12.23 -2.31
C GLY A 58 -14.67 -11.59 -3.06
N ILE A 59 -13.82 -10.84 -2.37
CA ILE A 59 -12.65 -10.18 -2.98
C ILE A 59 -11.39 -10.46 -2.17
N GLY A 60 -10.40 -11.05 -2.81
CA GLY A 60 -9.10 -11.37 -2.24
C GLY A 60 -8.01 -10.44 -2.75
N TRP A 61 -7.24 -9.88 -1.82
CA TRP A 61 -6.17 -8.95 -2.12
C TRP A 61 -4.82 -9.50 -1.69
N VAL A 62 -3.77 -9.22 -2.45
CA VAL A 62 -2.37 -9.46 -2.06
C VAL A 62 -1.54 -8.24 -2.41
N SER A 63 -0.87 -7.66 -1.41
CA SER A 63 -0.07 -6.44 -1.58
C SER A 63 1.21 -6.71 -2.39
N ALA A 64 1.81 -5.64 -2.93
CA ALA A 64 3.08 -5.71 -3.66
C ALA A 64 4.20 -6.34 -2.83
N ALA A 65 4.34 -5.94 -1.56
CA ALA A 65 5.33 -6.52 -0.65
C ALA A 65 5.15 -8.04 -0.44
N VAL A 66 3.90 -8.50 -0.34
CA VAL A 66 3.64 -9.95 -0.22
C VAL A 66 3.93 -10.66 -1.53
N ILE A 67 3.56 -10.08 -2.69
CA ILE A 67 3.89 -10.63 -4.01
C ILE A 67 5.41 -10.78 -4.17
N ASP A 68 6.18 -9.77 -3.79
CA ASP A 68 7.65 -9.81 -3.86
C ASP A 68 8.23 -10.92 -2.99
N ARG A 69 7.61 -11.20 -1.84
CA ARG A 69 8.06 -12.24 -0.90
C ARG A 69 7.72 -13.66 -1.35
N ILE A 70 6.51 -13.89 -1.87
CA ILE A 70 6.00 -15.25 -2.14
C ILE A 70 5.97 -15.61 -3.63
N GLY A 71 6.20 -14.63 -4.50
CA GLY A 71 6.07 -14.79 -5.95
C GLY A 71 4.63 -14.70 -6.45
N MET A 72 4.47 -14.43 -7.75
CA MET A 72 3.16 -14.18 -8.36
C MET A 72 2.25 -15.43 -8.37
N SER A 73 2.80 -16.63 -8.58
CA SER A 73 2.00 -17.86 -8.60
C SER A 73 1.33 -18.14 -7.25
N GLU A 74 2.07 -18.00 -6.15
CA GLU A 74 1.51 -18.19 -4.81
C GLU A 74 0.63 -17.01 -4.39
N ALA A 75 0.92 -15.79 -4.86
CA ALA A 75 0.03 -14.65 -4.68
C ALA A 75 -1.34 -14.85 -5.35
N LEU A 76 -1.39 -15.42 -6.55
CA LEU A 76 -2.65 -15.76 -7.22
C LEU A 76 -3.45 -16.77 -6.40
N LYS A 77 -2.85 -17.89 -5.98
CA LYS A 77 -3.51 -18.87 -5.11
C LYS A 77 -3.99 -18.26 -3.80
N LEU A 78 -3.18 -17.40 -3.17
CA LEU A 78 -3.54 -16.72 -1.93
C LEU A 78 -4.71 -15.76 -2.12
N ALA A 79 -4.71 -14.96 -3.19
CA ALA A 79 -5.80 -14.05 -3.51
C ALA A 79 -7.09 -14.83 -3.80
N SER A 80 -7.03 -15.89 -4.60
CA SER A 80 -8.19 -16.75 -4.90
C SER A 80 -8.77 -17.41 -3.65
N ARG A 81 -7.91 -17.97 -2.76
CA ARG A 81 -8.37 -18.53 -1.48
C ARG A 81 -9.05 -17.46 -0.62
N ARG A 82 -8.49 -16.26 -0.52
CA ARG A 82 -9.08 -15.14 0.24
C ARG A 82 -10.42 -14.70 -0.33
N ALA A 83 -10.56 -14.65 -1.66
CA ALA A 83 -11.80 -14.31 -2.33
C ALA A 83 -12.87 -15.38 -2.06
N PHE A 84 -12.53 -16.64 -2.27
CA PHE A 84 -13.47 -17.74 -2.14
C PHE A 84 -13.91 -18.00 -0.70
N ALA A 85 -12.99 -17.91 0.28
CA ALA A 85 -13.32 -18.12 1.69
C ALA A 85 -14.41 -17.18 2.25
N GLN A 86 -14.65 -16.03 1.61
CA GLN A 86 -15.74 -15.11 1.99
C GLN A 86 -17.13 -15.59 1.57
N ILE A 87 -17.19 -16.52 0.60
CA ILE A 87 -18.43 -16.97 -0.03
C ILE A 87 -18.55 -18.50 -0.12
N ASP A 88 -17.64 -19.22 0.53
CA ASP A 88 -17.67 -20.68 0.56
C ASP A 88 -18.82 -21.15 1.44
N THR A 89 -19.91 -21.54 0.78
CA THR A 89 -21.14 -21.99 1.41
C THR A 89 -21.62 -23.28 0.77
N PRO A 90 -22.49 -24.06 1.44
CA PRO A 90 -23.06 -25.28 0.86
C PRO A 90 -23.85 -25.05 -0.44
N ALA A 91 -24.29 -23.82 -0.72
CA ALA A 91 -24.96 -23.47 -1.96
C ALA A 91 -24.02 -23.48 -3.19
N VAL A 92 -22.70 -23.41 -2.99
CA VAL A 92 -21.70 -23.47 -4.05
C VAL A 92 -21.45 -24.93 -4.44
N THR A 93 -21.83 -25.27 -5.66
CA THR A 93 -21.74 -26.64 -6.20
C THR A 93 -20.65 -26.79 -7.25
N GLN A 94 -20.19 -25.69 -7.85
CA GLN A 94 -19.16 -25.67 -8.87
C GLN A 94 -18.43 -24.33 -8.85
N ILE A 95 -17.12 -24.36 -9.05
CA ILE A 95 -16.25 -23.18 -9.13
C ILE A 95 -15.56 -23.19 -10.49
N ILE A 96 -15.67 -22.11 -11.24
CA ILE A 96 -15.02 -21.95 -12.55
C ILE A 96 -14.01 -20.80 -12.44
N ILE A 97 -12.75 -21.10 -12.70
CA ILE A 97 -11.62 -20.15 -12.65
C ILE A 97 -11.26 -19.77 -14.09
N ASP A 98 -11.17 -18.48 -14.40
CA ASP A 98 -10.66 -18.04 -15.71
C ASP A 98 -9.19 -18.43 -15.90
N GLY A 99 -8.87 -18.89 -17.11
CA GLY A 99 -7.53 -19.26 -17.50
C GLY A 99 -7.25 -20.77 -17.40
N THR A 100 -5.97 -21.11 -17.23
CA THR A 100 -5.48 -22.50 -17.36
C THR A 100 -4.74 -23.00 -16.13
N ILE A 101 -4.66 -22.18 -15.07
CA ILE A 101 -3.90 -22.50 -13.86
C ILE A 101 -4.89 -22.75 -12.74
N MET A 102 -4.77 -23.90 -12.07
CA MET A 102 -5.59 -24.19 -10.90
C MET A 102 -5.16 -23.32 -9.72
N LEU A 103 -6.05 -22.42 -9.28
CA LEU A 103 -5.77 -21.45 -8.20
C LEU A 103 -6.34 -21.86 -6.84
N LEU A 104 -7.24 -22.84 -6.81
CA LEU A 104 -7.85 -23.39 -5.60
C LEU A 104 -7.65 -24.89 -5.57
N ASP A 105 -7.26 -25.40 -4.41
CA ASP A 105 -7.27 -26.83 -4.12
C ASP A 105 -8.65 -27.19 -3.54
N ASP A 106 -9.63 -27.30 -4.43
CA ASP A 106 -11.02 -27.61 -4.10
C ASP A 106 -11.60 -28.57 -5.16
N PRO A 107 -12.23 -29.69 -4.77
CA PRO A 107 -12.77 -30.65 -5.73
C PRO A 107 -13.90 -30.09 -6.62
N ARG A 108 -14.51 -28.96 -6.23
CA ARG A 108 -15.53 -28.25 -7.03
C ARG A 108 -14.91 -27.36 -8.10
N ALA A 109 -13.59 -27.13 -8.07
CA ALA A 109 -12.91 -26.17 -8.92
C ALA A 109 -12.45 -26.76 -10.25
N THR A 110 -12.76 -26.03 -11.33
CA THR A 110 -12.25 -26.29 -12.68
C THR A 110 -11.72 -25.00 -13.31
N THR A 111 -10.78 -25.13 -14.23
CA THR A 111 -10.24 -24.01 -15.01
C THR A 111 -10.86 -23.99 -16.40
N MET A 112 -11.14 -22.82 -16.93
CA MET A 112 -11.63 -22.65 -18.30
C MET A 112 -11.02 -21.41 -18.92
N LYS A 113 -10.44 -21.56 -20.12
CA LYS A 113 -9.84 -20.46 -20.87
C LYS A 113 -10.94 -19.54 -21.40
N GLN A 114 -10.82 -18.23 -21.18
CA GLN A 114 -11.80 -17.22 -21.63
C GLN A 114 -13.19 -17.47 -21.01
N ALA A 115 -13.22 -17.93 -19.77
CA ALA A 115 -14.46 -18.23 -19.07
C ALA A 115 -15.26 -16.95 -18.78
N ASP A 116 -14.61 -15.79 -18.71
CA ASP A 116 -15.23 -14.47 -18.61
C ASP A 116 -16.17 -14.14 -19.79
N LEU A 117 -15.94 -14.73 -20.96
CA LEU A 117 -16.81 -14.59 -22.14
C LEU A 117 -17.97 -15.60 -22.16
N LEU A 118 -17.85 -16.71 -21.42
CA LEU A 118 -18.72 -17.87 -21.56
C LEU A 118 -19.61 -18.10 -20.33
N VAL A 119 -19.13 -17.71 -19.14
CA VAL A 119 -19.76 -17.97 -17.86
C VAL A 119 -20.11 -16.64 -17.19
N PRO A 120 -21.41 -16.31 -17.02
CA PRO A 120 -21.84 -15.03 -16.44
C PRO A 120 -21.24 -14.75 -15.05
N SER A 121 -21.06 -15.79 -14.23
CA SER A 121 -20.45 -15.65 -12.90
C SER A 121 -18.96 -15.27 -12.96
N VAL A 122 -18.23 -15.75 -13.99
CA VAL A 122 -16.82 -15.37 -14.21
C VAL A 122 -16.74 -13.96 -14.78
N SER A 123 -17.63 -13.60 -15.72
CA SER A 123 -17.75 -12.21 -16.19
C SER A 123 -18.02 -11.24 -15.03
N ALA A 124 -18.94 -11.60 -14.13
CA ALA A 124 -19.24 -10.80 -12.95
C ALA A 124 -18.01 -10.65 -12.03
N ALA A 125 -17.28 -11.73 -11.78
CA ALA A 125 -16.03 -11.70 -11.02
C ALA A 125 -14.99 -10.78 -11.67
N SER A 126 -14.79 -10.88 -12.99
CA SER A 126 -13.88 -10.03 -13.77
C SER A 126 -14.18 -8.54 -13.58
N ILE A 127 -15.46 -8.17 -13.71
CA ILE A 127 -15.93 -6.79 -13.53
C ILE A 127 -15.70 -6.31 -12.09
N VAL A 128 -16.06 -7.12 -11.10
CA VAL A 128 -15.88 -6.80 -9.67
C VAL A 128 -14.40 -6.58 -9.35
N ALA A 129 -13.52 -7.50 -9.73
CA ALA A 129 -12.08 -7.39 -9.50
C ALA A 129 -11.50 -6.14 -10.19
N LYS A 130 -11.94 -5.86 -11.43
CA LYS A 130 -11.48 -4.72 -12.23
C LYS A 130 -11.87 -3.39 -11.60
N VAL A 131 -13.15 -3.20 -11.27
CA VAL A 131 -13.64 -1.97 -10.66
C VAL A 131 -13.00 -1.77 -9.29
N ALA A 132 -12.96 -2.81 -8.46
CA ALA A 132 -12.36 -2.70 -7.13
C ALA A 132 -10.89 -2.27 -7.20
N ARG A 133 -10.10 -2.90 -8.08
CA ARG A 133 -8.68 -2.57 -8.21
C ARG A 133 -8.45 -1.19 -8.84
N ASP A 134 -9.22 -0.81 -9.85
CA ASP A 134 -9.07 0.52 -10.46
C ASP A 134 -9.42 1.62 -9.45
N THR A 135 -10.49 1.46 -8.66
CA THR A 135 -10.83 2.39 -7.56
C THR A 135 -9.71 2.48 -6.52
N TYR A 136 -9.11 1.36 -6.14
CA TYR A 136 -7.95 1.37 -5.24
C TYR A 136 -6.78 2.17 -5.85
N MET A 137 -6.46 1.96 -7.13
CA MET A 137 -5.37 2.68 -7.79
C MET A 137 -5.67 4.19 -7.95
N GLU A 138 -6.93 4.57 -8.09
CA GLU A 138 -7.38 5.98 -8.09
C GLU A 138 -7.16 6.63 -6.72
N GLN A 139 -7.51 5.95 -5.62
CA GLN A 139 -7.25 6.42 -4.26
C GLN A 139 -5.75 6.55 -3.98
N ILE A 140 -4.98 5.56 -4.40
CA ILE A 140 -3.52 5.61 -4.35
C ILE A 140 -2.99 6.80 -5.14
N SER A 141 -3.57 7.14 -6.29
CA SER A 141 -3.13 8.32 -7.05
C SER A 141 -3.25 9.63 -6.27
N GLN A 142 -4.12 9.72 -5.25
CA GLN A 142 -4.22 10.89 -4.38
C GLN A 142 -3.10 10.93 -3.32
N VAL A 143 -2.68 9.75 -2.85
CA VAL A 143 -1.50 9.59 -1.97
C VAL A 143 -0.20 9.85 -2.75
N PHE A 144 -0.22 9.57 -4.05
CA PHE A 144 0.91 9.67 -4.97
C PHE A 144 0.59 10.50 -6.21
N PRO A 145 0.35 11.81 -6.05
CA PRO A 145 -0.12 12.65 -7.16
C PRO A 145 0.86 12.64 -8.34
N ASP A 146 2.17 12.68 -8.07
CA ASP A 146 3.19 12.72 -9.12
C ASP A 146 3.25 11.44 -9.95
N HIS A 147 2.88 10.30 -9.36
CA HIS A 147 2.93 9.01 -10.06
C HIS A 147 1.74 8.75 -10.97
N LYS A 148 0.67 9.54 -10.89
CA LYS A 148 -0.48 9.48 -11.82
C LYS A 148 -1.09 8.07 -11.98
N PHE A 149 -1.13 7.31 -10.89
CA PHE A 149 -1.64 5.93 -10.87
C PHE A 149 -3.08 5.78 -11.37
N ALA A 150 -3.91 6.82 -11.28
CA ALA A 150 -5.27 6.79 -11.82
C ALA A 150 -5.30 6.55 -13.35
N GLY A 151 -4.26 6.98 -14.08
CA GLY A 151 -4.19 6.85 -15.54
C GLY A 151 -3.74 5.47 -16.02
N HIS A 152 -2.65 4.94 -15.45
CA HIS A 152 -2.05 3.67 -15.90
C HIS A 152 -2.31 2.49 -14.95
N VAL A 153 -2.96 2.73 -13.80
CA VAL A 153 -3.38 1.75 -12.79
C VAL A 153 -2.28 0.75 -12.39
N GLY A 154 -1.04 1.24 -12.37
CA GLY A 154 0.15 0.51 -11.99
C GLY A 154 0.78 -0.37 -13.07
N TYR A 155 0.25 -0.44 -14.29
CA TYR A 155 0.91 -1.15 -15.40
C TYR A 155 2.13 -0.38 -15.93
N GLY A 156 3.08 -1.12 -16.51
CA GLY A 156 4.32 -0.58 -17.08
C GLY A 156 4.15 0.17 -18.39
N THR A 157 3.36 1.25 -18.39
CA THR A 157 3.21 2.13 -19.55
C THR A 157 4.39 3.08 -19.66
N ALA A 158 4.58 3.70 -20.83
CA ALA A 158 5.58 4.75 -21.01
C ALA A 158 5.42 5.88 -19.97
N ALA A 159 4.18 6.28 -19.68
CA ALA A 159 3.89 7.26 -18.64
C ALA A 159 4.39 6.81 -17.27
N HIS A 160 4.09 5.57 -16.87
CA HIS A 160 4.53 5.03 -15.57
C HIS A 160 6.06 4.99 -15.47
N HIS A 161 6.73 4.58 -16.54
CA HIS A 161 8.18 4.57 -16.62
C HIS A 161 8.78 5.97 -16.42
N THR A 162 8.23 6.99 -17.09
CA THR A 162 8.64 8.39 -16.89
C THR A 162 8.43 8.81 -15.44
N MET A 163 7.29 8.49 -14.82
CA MET A 163 7.05 8.86 -13.42
C MET A 163 8.04 8.17 -12.46
N ILE A 164 8.42 6.92 -12.70
CA ILE A 164 9.45 6.24 -11.89
C ILE A 164 10.82 6.89 -12.09
N LYS A 165 11.16 7.29 -13.32
CA LYS A 165 12.43 7.97 -13.61
C LYS A 165 12.54 9.32 -12.91
N ASP A 166 11.46 10.12 -12.95
CA ASP A 166 11.45 11.49 -12.43
C ASP A 166 11.26 11.54 -10.91
N PHE A 167 10.46 10.62 -10.37
CA PHE A 167 10.00 10.66 -8.97
C PHE A 167 10.40 9.46 -8.11
N GLY A 168 11.13 8.51 -8.68
CA GLY A 168 11.54 7.26 -8.01
C GLY A 168 10.41 6.25 -7.85
N THR A 169 10.73 5.11 -7.23
CA THR A 169 9.73 4.09 -6.90
C THR A 169 8.92 4.46 -5.65
N THR A 170 7.88 3.67 -5.41
CA THR A 170 6.97 3.78 -4.27
C THR A 170 6.85 2.41 -3.61
N PRO A 171 6.68 2.28 -2.29
CA PRO A 171 6.46 0.95 -1.69
C PRO A 171 5.23 0.15 -2.11
N ILE A 172 4.38 0.66 -3.00
CA ILE A 172 3.40 -0.20 -3.70
C ILE A 172 3.94 -0.79 -5.01
N HIS A 173 5.15 -0.44 -5.43
CA HIS A 173 5.84 -1.09 -6.55
C HIS A 173 6.30 -2.49 -6.15
N ARG A 174 6.25 -3.41 -7.11
CA ARG A 174 6.68 -4.80 -6.98
C ARG A 174 8.13 -4.91 -7.40
N MET A 175 9.04 -4.81 -6.44
CA MET A 175 10.48 -4.70 -6.70
C MET A 175 11.07 -6.02 -7.21
N SER A 176 10.35 -7.13 -7.10
CA SER A 176 10.76 -8.42 -7.69
C SER A 176 10.52 -8.51 -9.20
N PHE A 177 9.71 -7.62 -9.79
CA PHE A 177 9.33 -7.68 -11.21
C PHE A 177 10.42 -7.10 -12.10
N ALA A 178 10.59 -7.65 -13.31
CA ALA A 178 11.34 -6.93 -14.36
C ALA A 178 10.41 -5.89 -15.03
N PRO A 179 10.88 -4.65 -15.29
CA PRO A 179 12.21 -4.09 -15.04
C PRO A 179 12.39 -3.43 -13.65
N MET A 180 11.38 -3.46 -12.78
CA MET A 180 11.43 -2.80 -11.47
C MET A 180 12.65 -3.17 -10.63
N LYS A 181 13.10 -4.42 -10.70
CA LYS A 181 14.28 -4.94 -9.98
C LYS A 181 15.57 -4.16 -10.28
N THR A 182 15.66 -3.55 -11.47
CA THR A 182 16.84 -2.78 -11.90
C THR A 182 16.64 -1.26 -11.80
N MET A 183 15.45 -0.79 -11.40
CA MET A 183 15.16 0.64 -11.26
C MET A 183 15.58 1.10 -9.86
N THR A 184 16.78 1.66 -9.74
CA THR A 184 17.35 2.16 -8.47
C THR A 184 16.74 3.48 -8.02
N VAL A 185 16.57 3.63 -6.70
CA VAL A 185 16.19 4.89 -6.05
C VAL A 185 17.36 5.88 -6.16
N VAL A 186 17.17 7.01 -6.83
CA VAL A 186 18.18 8.09 -6.83
C VAL A 186 18.13 8.80 -5.46
N LYS A 187 19.11 8.56 -4.59
CA LYS A 187 19.32 9.37 -3.38
C LYS A 187 19.94 10.72 -3.78
N LYS A 188 19.33 11.84 -3.39
CA LYS A 188 19.95 13.18 -3.52
C LYS A 188 21.21 13.28 -2.63
N PRO A 189 22.27 14.02 -3.05
CA PRO A 189 23.45 14.26 -2.22
C PRO A 189 23.11 15.04 -0.94
N ILE A 190 23.82 14.75 0.16
CA ILE A 190 23.66 15.42 1.46
C ILE A 190 24.35 16.78 1.38
N VAL A 191 23.59 17.85 1.58
CA VAL A 191 24.11 19.21 1.80
C VAL A 191 24.09 19.46 3.30
N GLU A 192 25.18 19.95 3.86
CA GLU A 192 25.28 20.26 5.30
C GLU A 192 24.44 21.51 5.61
N THR A 193 23.30 21.32 6.27
CA THR A 193 22.35 22.39 6.63
C THR A 193 22.25 22.55 8.15
N ASP A 194 21.68 23.66 8.61
CA ASP A 194 21.36 23.87 10.03
C ASP A 194 20.45 22.77 10.59
N GLY A 195 19.56 22.20 9.78
CA GLY A 195 18.73 21.06 10.16
C GLY A 195 19.57 19.81 10.46
N HIS A 196 20.56 19.50 9.60
CA HIS A 196 21.46 18.37 9.83
C HIS A 196 22.29 18.54 11.12
N LYS A 197 22.78 19.75 11.39
CA LYS A 197 23.52 20.05 12.64
C LYS A 197 22.63 19.91 13.88
N ALA A 198 21.38 20.35 13.79
CA ALA A 198 20.40 20.17 14.86
C ALA A 198 20.06 18.69 15.11
N GLU A 199 19.88 17.88 14.06
CA GLU A 199 19.67 16.43 14.20
C GLU A 199 20.86 15.74 14.90
N LEU A 200 22.09 16.14 14.59
CA LEU A 200 23.30 15.63 15.26
C LEU A 200 23.32 16.01 16.74
N ALA A 201 23.02 17.27 17.09
CA ALA A 201 22.96 17.73 18.47
C ALA A 201 21.86 17.01 19.28
N ALA A 202 20.67 16.85 18.70
CA ALA A 202 19.57 16.11 19.29
C ALA A 202 19.94 14.65 19.56
N SER A 203 20.66 14.03 18.64
CA SER A 203 21.13 12.64 18.78
C SER A 203 22.16 12.49 19.89
N ALA A 204 23.11 13.43 19.99
CA ALA A 204 24.09 13.46 21.07
C ALA A 204 23.42 13.61 22.45
N TYR A 205 22.41 14.48 22.55
CA TYR A 205 21.59 14.62 23.75
C TYR A 205 20.87 13.32 24.12
N LEU A 206 20.25 12.64 23.15
CA LEU A 206 19.57 11.36 23.39
C LEU A 206 20.55 10.30 23.89
N VAL A 207 21.75 10.22 23.32
CA VAL A 207 22.79 9.29 23.80
C VAL A 207 23.21 9.62 25.24
N ASP A 208 23.42 10.89 25.59
CA ASP A 208 23.67 11.33 26.97
C ASP A 208 22.54 10.93 27.94
N LYS A 209 21.28 10.96 27.48
CA LYS A 209 20.11 10.50 28.24
C LYS A 209 19.90 8.98 28.22
N GLY A 210 20.85 8.21 27.70
CA GLY A 210 20.84 6.75 27.73
C GLY A 210 19.97 6.09 26.65
N TYR A 211 19.66 6.81 25.56
CA TYR A 211 19.05 6.21 24.38
C TYR A 211 20.14 5.60 23.48
N THR A 212 19.76 4.55 22.76
CA THR A 212 20.54 4.02 21.63
C THR A 212 19.93 4.54 20.33
N ILE A 213 20.72 5.15 19.44
CA ILE A 213 20.22 5.57 18.13
C ILE A 213 20.11 4.36 17.21
N VAL A 214 18.92 4.15 16.65
CA VAL A 214 18.58 3.03 15.77
C VAL A 214 18.71 3.42 14.31
N ASP A 215 18.28 4.63 13.94
CA ASP A 215 18.39 5.15 12.57
C ASP A 215 18.34 6.70 12.56
N HIS A 216 18.86 7.30 11.49
CA HIS A 216 18.80 8.74 11.22
C HIS A 216 18.16 9.01 9.86
N ASN A 217 17.39 10.09 9.77
CA ASN A 217 16.76 10.56 8.53
C ASN A 217 16.09 9.39 7.80
N TRP A 218 15.37 8.56 8.57
CA TRP A 218 14.66 7.43 8.01
C TRP A 218 13.54 7.99 7.17
N LYS A 219 13.70 7.85 5.87
CA LYS A 219 12.80 8.45 4.90
C LYS A 219 12.28 7.44 3.93
N THR A 220 10.99 7.56 3.69
CA THR A 220 10.33 7.05 2.51
C THR A 220 10.00 8.25 1.61
N ARG A 221 9.31 8.04 0.49
CA ARG A 221 8.81 9.15 -0.33
C ARG A 221 7.69 9.95 0.36
N TRP A 222 7.10 9.48 1.47
CA TRP A 222 5.88 10.06 2.06
C TRP A 222 6.04 10.61 3.45
N CYS A 223 6.99 10.05 4.17
CA CYS A 223 7.23 10.40 5.54
C CYS A 223 8.71 10.26 5.80
N GLU A 224 9.17 11.16 6.65
CA GLU A 224 10.49 11.17 7.22
C GLU A 224 10.34 11.10 8.73
N ILE A 225 11.29 10.44 9.35
CA ILE A 225 11.53 10.51 10.78
C ILE A 225 12.98 10.93 10.92
N ASP A 226 13.18 12.04 11.61
CA ASP A 226 14.50 12.65 11.75
C ASP A 226 15.43 11.71 12.53
N ILE A 227 14.95 11.15 13.66
CA ILE A 227 15.72 10.22 14.48
C ILE A 227 14.82 9.09 14.98
N ILE A 228 15.30 7.85 14.88
CA ILE A 228 14.70 6.69 15.55
C ILE A 228 15.66 6.28 16.66
N ALA A 229 15.19 6.29 17.90
CA ALA A 229 16.01 5.96 19.08
C ALA A 229 15.31 4.91 19.93
N GLN A 230 16.04 4.22 20.80
CA GLN A 230 15.51 3.20 21.70
C GLN A 230 15.99 3.43 23.12
N LYS A 231 15.09 3.29 24.10
CA LYS A 231 15.43 3.28 25.52
C LYS A 231 14.51 2.32 26.27
N ALA A 232 15.09 1.50 27.15
CA ALA A 232 14.36 0.55 27.99
C ALA A 232 13.36 -0.36 27.23
N GLY A 233 13.66 -0.73 25.97
CA GLY A 233 12.80 -1.58 25.15
C GLY A 233 11.73 -0.84 24.34
N VAL A 234 11.58 0.47 24.51
CA VAL A 234 10.64 1.34 23.78
C VAL A 234 11.36 2.06 22.64
N VAL A 235 10.75 2.10 21.45
CA VAL A 235 11.27 2.88 20.30
C VAL A 235 10.64 4.26 20.28
N HIS A 236 11.47 5.28 20.18
CA HIS A 236 11.08 6.69 20.08
C HIS A 236 11.30 7.17 18.65
N PHE A 237 10.22 7.62 18.02
CA PHE A 237 10.25 8.30 16.73
C PHE A 237 10.29 9.80 16.99
N VAL A 238 11.48 10.39 16.85
CA VAL A 238 11.77 11.74 17.29
C VAL A 238 11.76 12.69 16.09
N GLU A 239 10.93 13.74 16.20
CA GLU A 239 10.99 14.92 15.33
C GLU A 239 11.92 15.96 15.96
N VAL A 240 12.76 16.60 15.14
CA VAL A 240 13.71 17.64 15.56
C VAL A 240 13.24 19.00 15.06
N LYS A 241 13.03 19.94 15.97
CA LYS A 241 12.66 21.33 15.65
C LYS A 241 13.75 22.29 16.07
N TYR A 242 14.41 22.91 15.09
CA TYR A 242 15.46 23.90 15.33
C TYR A 242 15.00 25.32 15.04
N ARG A 243 15.38 26.28 15.91
CA ARG A 243 15.19 27.72 15.71
C ARG A 243 16.44 28.51 16.08
N LYS A 244 16.97 29.27 15.12
CA LYS A 244 18.18 30.08 15.32
C LYS A 244 18.00 31.30 16.25
N LYS A 245 16.81 31.88 16.32
CA LYS A 245 16.49 33.04 17.18
C LYS A 245 15.31 32.70 18.10
N ASP A 246 15.51 32.85 19.40
CA ASP A 246 14.49 32.62 20.43
C ASP A 246 13.61 33.85 20.62
N THR A 247 12.77 34.16 19.63
CA THR A 247 11.80 35.26 19.72
C THR A 247 10.37 34.71 19.64
N TRP A 248 9.82 34.43 20.83
CA TRP A 248 8.41 34.15 21.16
C TRP A 248 7.79 32.82 20.67
N GLY A 249 7.35 32.00 21.63
CA GLY A 249 6.51 30.80 21.46
C GLY A 249 7.19 29.50 21.89
N ASN A 250 6.46 28.61 22.58
CA ASN A 250 7.01 27.31 23.01
C ASN A 250 7.24 26.44 21.74
N GLY A 251 8.39 25.78 21.62
CA GLY A 251 8.76 24.99 20.41
C GLY A 251 7.71 23.94 20.01
N LEU A 252 6.86 23.56 20.97
CA LEU A 252 5.74 22.64 20.84
C LEU A 252 4.53 23.18 20.07
N ASP A 253 4.33 24.50 20.01
CA ASP A 253 3.22 25.12 19.26
C ASP A 253 3.33 24.85 17.74
N ALA A 254 4.48 24.33 17.29
CA ALA A 254 4.76 23.99 15.89
C ALA A 254 4.41 22.55 15.49
N ILE A 255 4.04 21.67 16.43
CA ILE A 255 3.63 20.30 16.06
C ILE A 255 2.15 20.32 15.67
N THR A 256 1.90 20.57 14.38
CA THR A 256 0.54 20.51 13.84
C THR A 256 -0.04 19.08 13.94
N VAL A 257 -1.36 18.98 14.03
CA VAL A 257 -2.09 17.70 13.95
C VAL A 257 -1.72 16.91 12.69
N THR A 258 -1.43 17.60 11.59
CA THR A 258 -0.95 16.99 10.34
C THR A 258 0.40 16.31 10.52
N LYS A 259 1.34 16.95 11.23
CA LYS A 259 2.67 16.40 11.47
C LYS A 259 2.62 15.20 12.43
N LEU A 260 1.79 15.24 13.48
CA LEU A 260 1.55 14.07 14.33
C LEU A 260 1.00 12.87 13.56
N ARG A 261 0.07 13.11 12.63
CA ARG A 261 -0.45 12.04 11.76
C ARG A 261 0.62 11.46 10.83
N GLN A 262 1.49 12.31 10.28
CA GLN A 262 2.61 11.87 9.45
C GLN A 262 3.60 11.02 10.26
N MET A 263 3.97 11.48 11.45
CA MET A 263 4.85 10.73 12.36
C MET A 263 4.25 9.40 12.77
N LYS A 264 2.95 9.36 13.09
CA LYS A 264 2.25 8.11 13.42
C LYS A 264 2.27 7.11 12.25
N PHE A 265 1.97 7.59 11.04
CA PHE A 265 2.05 6.76 9.84
C PHE A 265 3.47 6.24 9.60
N ALA A 266 4.47 7.09 9.76
CA ALA A 266 5.88 6.75 9.61
C ALA A 266 6.30 5.66 10.61
N ALA A 267 5.90 5.82 11.88
CA ALA A 267 6.14 4.86 12.95
C ALA A 267 5.49 3.50 12.65
N GLU A 268 4.21 3.47 12.28
CA GLU A 268 3.49 2.24 11.89
C GLU A 268 4.17 1.54 10.71
N LEU A 269 4.59 2.30 9.71
CA LEU A 269 5.28 1.78 8.53
C LEU A 269 6.63 1.17 8.90
N TRP A 270 7.42 1.86 9.73
CA TRP A 270 8.70 1.35 10.18
C TRP A 270 8.52 0.07 11.01
N LEU A 271 7.60 0.07 11.98
CA LEU A 271 7.31 -1.09 12.84
C LEU A 271 6.79 -2.31 12.06
N SER A 272 6.12 -2.12 10.92
CA SER A 272 5.64 -3.24 10.09
C SER A 272 6.75 -4.17 9.58
N SER A 273 8.00 -3.70 9.63
CA SER A 273 9.20 -4.44 9.20
C SER A 273 10.20 -4.71 10.33
N HIS A 274 9.90 -4.30 11.57
CA HIS A 274 10.82 -4.41 12.72
C HIS A 274 10.11 -5.00 13.95
N ALA A 275 10.80 -5.85 14.70
CA ALA A 275 10.21 -6.64 15.79
C ALA A 275 10.16 -5.89 17.15
N TYR A 276 9.63 -4.67 17.17
CA TYR A 276 9.46 -3.89 18.40
C TYR A 276 8.00 -3.92 18.89
N LYS A 277 7.82 -4.02 20.20
CA LYS A 277 6.49 -4.17 20.83
C LYS A 277 5.91 -2.84 21.32
N GLU A 278 6.76 -1.89 21.67
CA GLU A 278 6.37 -0.60 22.24
C GLU A 278 7.05 0.53 21.47
N ALA A 279 6.27 1.56 21.18
CA ALA A 279 6.73 2.72 20.44
C ALA A 279 6.02 3.99 20.90
N MET A 280 6.74 5.11 20.83
CA MET A 280 6.23 6.44 21.16
C MET A 280 6.67 7.46 20.12
N LEU A 281 5.83 8.47 19.93
CA LEU A 281 6.24 9.69 19.22
C LEU A 281 6.89 10.62 20.23
N SER A 282 7.98 11.26 19.85
CA SER A 282 8.75 12.17 20.71
C SER A 282 9.18 13.40 19.92
N THR A 283 9.54 14.47 20.61
CA THR A 283 10.01 15.70 19.94
C THR A 283 11.14 16.33 20.72
N ALA A 284 12.19 16.74 20.00
CA ALA A 284 13.28 17.56 20.51
C ALA A 284 13.16 18.98 19.93
N SER A 285 13.12 19.98 20.80
CA SER A 285 13.22 21.40 20.43
C SER A 285 14.62 21.90 20.72
N LEU A 286 15.24 22.56 19.73
CA LEU A 286 16.58 23.10 19.81
C LEU A 286 16.60 24.59 19.42
N SER A 287 17.43 25.36 20.10
CA SER A 287 17.63 26.77 19.82
C SER A 287 19.09 27.21 19.93
N GLY A 288 19.36 28.44 19.52
CA GLY A 288 20.69 29.05 19.63
C GLY A 288 21.68 28.62 18.54
N ASP A 289 22.79 29.34 18.45
CA ASP A 289 23.87 29.05 17.48
C ASP A 289 24.67 27.79 17.84
N ASP A 290 24.54 27.30 19.07
CA ASP A 290 25.14 26.08 19.60
C ASP A 290 24.22 24.85 19.52
N TYR A 291 23.00 25.00 18.99
CA TYR A 291 22.00 23.93 18.87
C TYR A 291 21.69 23.28 20.23
N HIS A 292 21.48 24.10 21.26
CA HIS A 292 21.09 23.65 22.59
C HIS A 292 19.71 22.97 22.56
N VAL A 293 19.54 21.84 23.24
CA VAL A 293 18.24 21.16 23.38
C VAL A 293 17.46 21.81 24.51
N ASP A 294 16.49 22.66 24.17
CA ASP A 294 15.66 23.39 25.12
C ASP A 294 14.66 22.46 25.82
N LEU A 295 14.11 21.51 25.07
CA LEU A 295 13.05 20.62 25.54
C LEU A 295 13.05 19.30 24.78
N TYR A 296 12.86 18.21 25.52
CA TYR A 296 12.55 16.90 24.97
C TYR A 296 11.24 16.40 25.57
N LEU A 297 10.27 16.10 24.72
CA LEU A 297 9.00 15.49 25.14
C LEU A 297 8.89 14.06 24.64
N GLU A 298 8.55 13.18 25.57
CA GLU A 298 8.10 11.82 25.30
C GLU A 298 6.58 11.78 25.20
N ASN A 299 6.06 10.85 24.41
CA ASN A 299 4.64 10.58 24.25
C ASN A 299 3.79 11.82 23.86
N VAL A 300 4.08 12.40 22.71
CA VAL A 300 3.37 13.58 22.19
C VAL A 300 1.98 13.24 21.59
N LEU A 301 1.38 12.12 22.02
CA LEU A 301 0.08 11.59 21.61
C LEU A 301 -0.87 11.50 22.80
#